data_AF-A0A5D3F8H6-F1
#
_entry.id   AF-A0A5D3F8H6-F1
#
_cell.length_a   1.000
_cell.length_b   1.000
_cell.length_c   1.000
_cell.angle_alpha   90.00
_cell.angle_beta   90.00
_cell.angle_gamma   90.00
#
_symmetry.space_group_name_H-M   'P 1'
#
loop_
_entity.id
_entity.type
_entity.pdbx_description
1 polymer ?
#
loop_
_entity_poly.entity_id
_entity_poly.type
_entity_poly.pdbx_seq_one_letter_code
_entity_poly.pdbx_strand_id
1 'polypeptide(L)'
;MSSLRGKARSAAVGAVAVIGLATATAAPAAATNSATITMYSARNPTNDLGWGQWWGNPEGSHQNGEIAVFDNECDGDNGIFAALYKHDGTLVNVVSVRGCTSSNVIGVKAESNGGPAWGESVTFEVCKLLPAGQKVDCQSTRRVNA
;
A
#
# COMPACT_ATOMS: atom_id res chain seq x y z
N MET A 1 -22.13 -54.49 66.26
CA MET A 1 -22.72 -55.31 65.17
C MET A 1 -24.07 -54.69 64.80
N SER A 2 -24.33 -54.59 63.50
CA SER A 2 -25.55 -54.06 62.85
C SER A 2 -25.68 -52.53 62.83
N SER A 3 -26.17 -51.85 61.79
CA SER A 3 -26.31 -52.08 60.35
C SER A 3 -26.94 -50.78 59.78
N LEU A 4 -26.37 -50.24 58.69
CA LEU A 4 -27.00 -49.51 57.58
C LEU A 4 -28.29 -48.67 57.82
N ARG A 5 -28.22 -47.36 57.51
CA ARG A 5 -28.97 -46.64 56.44
C ARG A 5 -29.10 -45.13 56.74
N GLY A 6 -28.43 -44.30 55.95
CA GLY A 6 -28.62 -42.85 55.94
C GLY A 6 -28.57 -42.33 54.50
N LYS A 7 -29.75 -42.10 53.93
CA LYS A 7 -30.06 -41.61 52.58
C LYS A 7 -29.09 -40.52 52.07
N ALA A 8 -28.42 -40.79 50.95
CA ALA A 8 -27.89 -39.74 50.09
C ALA A 8 -29.05 -38.99 49.43
N ARG A 9 -29.15 -37.67 49.67
CA ARG A 9 -29.98 -36.76 48.87
C ARG A 9 -29.04 -35.80 48.16
N SER A 10 -29.01 -35.94 46.83
CA SER A 10 -28.33 -35.06 45.89
C SER A 10 -28.80 -33.62 46.07
N ALA A 11 -27.85 -32.71 46.27
CA ALA A 11 -28.04 -31.29 46.03
C ALA A 11 -27.20 -30.94 44.79
N ALA A 12 -27.86 -30.70 43.67
CA ALA A 12 -27.24 -30.17 42.46
C ALA A 12 -26.76 -28.75 42.76
N VAL A 13 -25.44 -28.54 42.77
CA VAL A 13 -24.85 -27.21 42.83
C VAL A 13 -24.88 -26.66 41.41
N GLY A 14 -25.81 -25.74 41.15
CA GLY A 14 -25.85 -24.99 39.90
C GLY A 14 -24.62 -24.10 39.81
N ALA A 15 -23.72 -24.40 38.86
CA ALA A 15 -22.61 -23.52 38.52
C ALA A 15 -23.16 -22.31 37.75
N VAL A 16 -23.10 -21.13 38.36
CA VAL A 16 -23.32 -19.86 37.65
C VAL A 16 -22.06 -19.56 36.84
N ALA A 17 -22.11 -19.81 35.53
CA ALA A 17 -21.05 -19.40 34.62
C ALA A 17 -21.10 -17.87 34.47
N VAL A 18 -20.21 -17.16 35.15
CA VAL A 18 -19.96 -15.74 34.89
C VAL A 18 -19.16 -15.65 33.60
N ILE A 19 -19.83 -15.34 32.50
CA ILE A 19 -19.16 -14.99 31.23
C ILE A 19 -18.58 -13.60 31.44
N GLY A 20 -17.30 -13.54 31.80
CA GLY A 20 -16.52 -12.30 31.77
C GLY A 20 -16.44 -11.83 30.32
N LEU A 21 -17.20 -10.79 29.99
CA LEU A 21 -17.09 -10.11 28.70
C LEU A 21 -15.75 -9.38 28.70
N ALA A 22 -14.69 -10.06 28.25
CA ALA A 22 -13.42 -9.40 27.95
C ALA A 22 -13.71 -8.45 26.79
N THR A 23 -13.85 -7.16 27.09
CA THR A 23 -13.83 -6.11 26.09
C THR A 23 -12.44 -6.14 25.48
N ALA A 24 -12.28 -6.87 24.38
CA ALA A 24 -11.14 -6.73 23.50
C ALA A 24 -11.16 -5.27 23.02
N THR A 25 -10.37 -4.42 23.67
CA THR A 25 -10.06 -3.11 23.13
C THR A 25 -9.26 -3.38 21.87
N ALA A 26 -9.94 -3.35 20.72
CA ALA A 26 -9.27 -3.32 19.44
C ALA A 26 -8.28 -2.15 19.51
N ALA A 27 -6.99 -2.46 19.53
CA ALA A 27 -5.98 -1.44 19.35
C ALA A 27 -6.35 -0.70 18.06
N PRO A 28 -6.40 0.65 18.05
CA PRO A 28 -6.68 1.38 16.82
C PRO A 28 -5.67 0.88 15.79
N ALA A 29 -6.17 0.46 14.62
CA ALA A 29 -5.32 0.07 13.51
C ALA A 29 -4.32 1.21 13.31
N ALA A 30 -3.03 0.93 13.51
CA ALA A 30 -2.01 1.93 13.29
C ALA A 30 -2.12 2.38 11.83
N ALA A 31 -2.47 3.66 11.64
CA ALA A 31 -2.42 4.34 10.35
C ALA A 31 -1.06 4.02 9.74
N THR A 32 -1.06 3.21 8.67
CA THR A 32 0.18 2.84 8.02
C THR A 32 0.56 4.04 7.16
N ASN A 33 1.42 4.90 7.70
CA ASN A 33 1.79 6.18 7.09
C ASN A 33 2.57 6.06 5.77
N SER A 34 2.77 4.83 5.28
CA SER A 34 3.38 4.57 4.00
C SER A 34 2.91 3.27 3.37
N ALA A 35 2.52 3.34 2.11
CA ALA A 35 2.30 2.18 1.27
C ALA A 35 3.31 2.17 0.13
N THR A 36 3.97 1.04 -0.08
CA THR A 36 4.74 0.77 -1.30
C THR A 36 3.84 0.04 -2.28
N ILE A 37 3.81 0.52 -3.52
CA ILE A 37 3.08 -0.06 -4.63
C ILE A 37 4.11 -0.47 -5.67
N THR A 38 4.25 -1.77 -5.89
CA THR A 38 5.05 -2.30 -7.01
C THR A 38 4.17 -2.45 -8.24
N MET A 39 4.70 -2.09 -9.40
CA MET A 39 3.99 -2.11 -10.66
C MET A 39 4.70 -3.05 -11.63
N TYR A 40 3.94 -3.97 -12.20
CA TYR A 40 4.48 -5.00 -13.09
C TYR A 40 4.04 -4.76 -14.52
N SER A 41 4.77 -5.34 -15.47
CA SER A 41 4.36 -5.31 -16.87
C SER A 41 3.05 -6.07 -17.07
N ALA A 42 2.14 -5.45 -17.85
CA ALA A 42 0.92 -6.12 -18.28
C ALA A 42 1.22 -7.33 -19.18
N ARG A 43 2.35 -7.32 -19.91
CA ARG A 43 2.76 -8.38 -20.83
C ARG A 43 3.55 -9.48 -20.13
N ASN A 44 4.34 -9.11 -19.13
CA ASN A 44 5.09 -10.04 -18.30
C ASN A 44 4.98 -9.67 -16.81
N PRO A 45 4.00 -10.21 -16.07
CA PRO A 45 3.77 -9.85 -14.67
C PRO A 45 4.93 -10.17 -13.72
N THR A 46 5.96 -10.90 -14.15
CA THR A 46 7.17 -11.13 -13.34
C THR A 46 8.17 -9.97 -13.44
N ASN A 47 8.02 -9.08 -14.43
CA ASN A 47 8.90 -7.94 -14.62
C ASN A 47 8.36 -6.74 -13.85
N ASP A 48 9.07 -6.38 -12.78
CA ASP A 48 8.87 -5.13 -12.07
C ASP A 48 9.32 -3.97 -12.97
N LEU A 49 8.40 -3.04 -13.22
CA LEU A 49 8.62 -1.84 -14.02
C LEU A 49 8.85 -0.61 -13.17
N GLY A 50 8.59 -0.69 -11.87
CA GLY A 50 8.71 0.43 -10.98
C GLY A 50 7.93 0.24 -9.70
N TRP A 51 8.21 1.13 -8.75
CA TRP A 51 7.43 1.22 -7.54
C TRP A 51 7.19 2.67 -7.15
N GLY A 52 6.16 2.86 -6.35
CA GLY A 52 5.80 4.13 -5.75
C GLY A 52 5.65 3.97 -4.26
N GLN A 53 6.25 4.87 -3.49
CA GLN A 53 5.99 4.98 -2.07
C GLN A 53 5.64 6.42 -1.75
N TRP A 54 4.70 6.60 -0.83
CA TRP A 54 4.36 7.91 -0.30
C TRP A 54 4.44 7.83 1.23
N TRP A 55 5.10 8.83 1.82
CA TRP A 55 5.14 9.03 3.27
C TRP A 55 4.39 10.30 3.54
N GLY A 56 3.25 10.19 4.23
CA GLY A 56 2.53 11.37 4.67
C GLY A 56 3.35 12.10 5.72
N ASN A 57 4.23 13.00 5.28
CA ASN A 57 5.07 13.79 6.16
C ASN A 57 4.52 15.21 6.27
N PRO A 58 4.77 15.89 7.40
CA PRO A 58 4.40 17.30 7.55
C PRO A 58 5.07 18.18 6.49
N GLU A 59 4.41 19.31 6.19
CA GLU A 59 4.94 20.36 5.32
C GLU A 59 6.37 20.76 5.73
N GLY A 60 7.29 20.79 4.76
CA GLY A 60 8.71 21.11 4.96
C GLY A 60 9.64 19.89 5.11
N SER A 61 9.10 18.66 5.19
CA SER A 61 9.92 17.45 5.11
C SER A 61 10.46 17.20 3.70
N HIS A 62 11.72 16.80 3.60
CA HIS A 62 12.40 16.58 2.33
C HIS A 62 11.96 15.31 1.58
N GLN A 63 11.14 14.44 2.18
CA GLN A 63 10.75 13.16 1.59
C GLN A 63 9.27 12.86 1.78
N ASN A 64 8.41 13.21 0.82
CA ASN A 64 6.97 12.86 0.87
C ASN A 64 6.69 11.50 0.21
N GLY A 65 7.75 10.79 -0.18
CA GLY A 65 7.67 9.59 -0.99
C GLY A 65 8.72 9.59 -2.07
N GLU A 66 8.75 8.50 -2.82
CA GLU A 66 9.61 8.31 -3.98
C GLU A 66 8.85 7.54 -5.07
N ILE A 67 9.23 7.79 -6.32
CA ILE A 67 8.77 7.03 -7.48
C ILE A 67 10.02 6.52 -8.19
N ALA A 68 10.08 5.21 -8.40
CA ALA A 68 11.13 4.55 -9.14
C ALA A 68 10.56 3.84 -10.37
N VAL A 69 11.30 3.87 -11.47
CA VAL A 69 11.03 3.09 -12.68
C VAL A 69 12.26 2.32 -13.12
N PHE A 70 12.05 1.12 -13.65
CA PHE A 70 13.09 0.21 -14.10
C PHE A 70 12.75 -0.32 -15.50
N ASP A 71 13.65 -0.16 -16.45
CA ASP A 71 13.49 -0.78 -17.77
C ASP A 71 14.06 -2.20 -17.78
N ASN A 72 13.33 -3.12 -17.16
CA ASN A 72 13.69 -4.54 -17.04
C ASN A 72 13.18 -5.40 -18.21
N GLU A 73 12.35 -4.84 -19.10
CA GLU A 73 11.87 -5.60 -20.27
C GLU A 73 12.94 -5.75 -21.36
N CYS A 74 13.86 -4.77 -21.46
CA CYS A 74 14.94 -4.79 -22.44
C CYS A 74 14.46 -5.05 -23.89
N ASP A 75 13.30 -4.51 -24.27
CA ASP A 75 12.63 -4.72 -25.55
C ASP A 75 12.97 -3.64 -26.59
N GLY A 76 14.25 -3.26 -26.64
CA GLY A 76 14.80 -2.28 -27.58
C GLY A 76 14.80 -0.85 -27.04
N ASP A 77 14.40 0.10 -27.89
CA ASP A 77 14.42 1.54 -27.56
C ASP A 77 13.19 2.01 -26.77
N ASN A 78 12.31 1.07 -26.38
CA ASN A 78 11.21 1.39 -25.49
C ASN A 78 11.77 1.79 -24.11
N GLY A 79 10.94 2.46 -23.32
CA GLY A 79 11.27 2.82 -21.95
C GLY A 79 10.08 2.62 -21.04
N ILE A 80 10.21 3.07 -19.81
CA ILE A 80 9.14 3.08 -18.81
C ILE A 80 8.81 4.52 -18.46
N PHE A 81 7.51 4.79 -18.35
CA PHE A 81 6.95 6.04 -17.85
C PHE A 81 6.18 5.73 -16.58
N ALA A 82 6.36 6.54 -15.54
CA ALA A 82 5.48 6.55 -14.38
C ALA A 82 4.99 7.96 -14.06
N ALA A 83 3.77 8.03 -13.55
CA ALA A 83 3.17 9.25 -13.04
C ALA A 83 2.47 9.00 -11.71
N LEU A 84 2.51 10.01 -10.86
CA LEU A 84 1.74 10.08 -9.63
C LEU A 84 0.69 11.16 -9.74
N TYR A 85 -0.54 10.81 -9.40
CA TYR A 85 -1.68 11.70 -9.38
C TYR A 85 -2.28 11.79 -7.98
N LYS A 86 -2.79 12.97 -7.65
CA LYS A 86 -3.72 13.18 -6.54
C LYS A 86 -5.05 12.49 -6.80
N HIS A 87 -5.92 12.46 -5.79
CA HIS A 87 -7.25 11.88 -5.96
C HIS A 87 -8.05 12.59 -7.06
N ASP A 88 -7.96 13.92 -7.11
CA ASP A 88 -8.66 14.78 -8.05
C ASP A 88 -8.13 14.67 -9.50
N GLY A 89 -7.11 13.84 -9.73
CA GLY A 89 -6.47 13.68 -11.04
C GLY A 89 -5.34 14.68 -11.32
N THR A 90 -5.00 15.55 -10.36
CA THR A 90 -3.87 16.48 -10.51
C THR A 90 -2.56 15.71 -10.59
N LEU A 91 -1.78 15.98 -11.65
CA LEU A 91 -0.45 15.39 -11.82
C LEU A 91 0.55 15.97 -10.82
N VAL A 92 1.19 15.10 -10.05
CA VAL A 92 2.15 15.45 -9.01
C VAL A 92 3.57 15.33 -9.54
N ASN A 93 3.98 14.13 -9.92
CA ASN A 93 5.32 13.80 -10.37
C ASN A 93 5.25 12.91 -11.61
N VAL A 94 6.28 13.00 -12.45
CA VAL A 94 6.52 12.12 -13.59
C VAL A 94 7.97 11.70 -13.57
N VAL A 95 8.22 10.41 -13.77
CA VAL A 95 9.55 9.86 -13.99
C VAL A 95 9.53 8.95 -15.20
N SER A 96 10.61 8.94 -15.96
CA SER A 96 10.78 8.01 -17.06
C SER A 96 12.21 7.56 -17.18
N VAL A 97 12.40 6.38 -17.76
CA VAL A 97 13.70 5.82 -18.08
C VAL A 97 13.65 5.10 -19.42
N ARG A 98 14.76 5.08 -20.14
CA ARG A 98 14.96 4.29 -21.36
C ARG A 98 16.29 3.57 -21.29
N GLY A 99 16.33 2.37 -21.85
CA GLY A 99 17.54 1.59 -22.00
C GLY A 99 17.53 0.42 -21.03
N CYS A 100 17.81 -0.77 -21.56
CA CYS A 100 17.82 -2.01 -20.80
C CYS A 100 18.59 -1.87 -19.47
N THR A 101 17.98 -2.32 -18.37
CA THR A 101 18.50 -2.27 -16.98
C THR A 101 18.69 -0.86 -16.41
N SER A 102 18.26 0.18 -17.12
CA SER A 102 18.32 1.54 -16.60
C SER A 102 17.22 1.78 -15.58
N SER A 103 17.51 2.64 -14.61
CA SER A 103 16.55 3.04 -13.59
C SER A 103 16.54 4.56 -13.41
N ASN A 104 15.42 5.07 -12.91
CA ASN A 104 15.31 6.47 -12.52
C ASN A 104 14.41 6.58 -11.30
N VAL A 105 14.81 7.42 -10.35
CA VAL A 105 14.11 7.62 -9.08
C VAL A 105 14.00 9.11 -8.79
N ILE A 106 12.81 9.54 -8.39
CA ILE A 106 12.57 10.93 -7.97
C ILE A 106 11.78 10.97 -6.66
N GLY A 107 12.05 11.99 -5.85
CA GLY A 107 11.24 12.30 -4.69
C GLY A 107 9.86 12.86 -5.08
N VAL A 108 8.83 12.46 -4.35
CA VAL A 108 7.49 13.05 -4.46
C VAL A 108 7.53 14.48 -3.94
N LYS A 109 6.93 15.42 -4.70
CA LYS A 109 6.83 16.82 -4.31
C LYS A 109 6.18 16.97 -2.94
N ALA A 110 6.64 17.96 -2.17
CA ALA A 110 5.97 18.37 -0.95
C ALA A 110 4.62 19.02 -1.21
N GLU A 111 3.72 18.96 -0.23
CA GLU A 111 2.39 19.57 -0.30
C GLU A 111 2.46 21.05 -0.71
N SER A 112 3.40 21.81 -0.13
CA SER A 112 3.69 23.21 -0.46
C SER A 112 4.09 23.45 -1.92
N ASN A 113 4.48 22.41 -2.65
CA ASN A 113 4.83 22.45 -4.07
C ASN A 113 3.87 21.59 -4.92
N GLY A 114 2.61 21.49 -4.50
CA GLY A 114 1.57 20.76 -5.24
C GLY A 114 1.62 19.24 -5.04
N GLY A 115 2.37 18.75 -4.07
CA GLY A 115 2.34 17.36 -3.62
C GLY A 115 1.03 16.96 -2.93
N PRO A 116 0.80 15.66 -2.70
CA PRO A 116 -0.39 15.16 -2.02
C PRO A 116 -0.38 15.57 -0.55
N ALA A 117 -1.55 15.94 -0.02
CA ALA A 117 -1.70 16.29 1.39
C ALA A 117 -1.66 15.04 2.28
N TRP A 118 -1.42 15.25 3.58
CA TRP A 118 -1.48 14.16 4.55
C TRP A 118 -2.87 13.48 4.55
N GLY A 119 -2.91 12.15 4.55
CA GLY A 119 -4.12 11.33 4.41
C GLY A 119 -4.74 11.32 3.00
N GLU A 120 -4.17 12.00 2.01
CA GLU A 120 -4.73 12.04 0.66
C GLU A 120 -4.53 10.71 -0.08
N SER A 121 -5.54 10.28 -0.83
CA SER A 121 -5.39 9.13 -1.73
C SER A 121 -4.65 9.52 -3.00
N VAL A 122 -3.73 8.68 -3.43
CA VAL A 122 -2.93 8.89 -4.65
C VAL A 122 -3.13 7.75 -5.64
N THR A 123 -2.93 8.06 -6.92
CA THR A 123 -2.94 7.07 -8.00
C THR A 123 -1.57 7.04 -8.65
N PHE A 124 -0.98 5.86 -8.69
CA PHE A 124 0.25 5.60 -9.45
C PHE A 124 -0.12 4.98 -10.79
N GLU A 125 0.41 5.53 -11.87
CA GLU A 125 0.33 4.99 -13.22
C GLU A 125 1.73 4.62 -13.69
N VAL A 126 1.90 3.43 -14.26
CA VAL A 126 3.09 3.02 -15.01
C VAL A 126 2.68 2.56 -16.38
N CYS A 127 3.38 3.02 -17.41
CA CYS A 127 3.18 2.64 -18.80
C CYS A 127 4.50 2.24 -19.44
N LYS A 128 4.39 1.41 -20.47
CA LYS A 128 5.45 1.29 -21.46
C LYS A 128 5.50 2.54 -22.32
N LEU A 129 6.70 3.04 -22.60
CA LEU A 129 6.95 4.25 -23.38
C LEU A 129 7.66 3.90 -24.70
N LEU A 130 6.94 3.97 -25.81
CA LEU A 130 7.50 3.69 -27.14
C LEU A 130 8.52 4.79 -27.56
N PRO A 131 9.41 4.55 -28.53
CA PRO A 131 10.38 5.53 -29.05
C PRO A 131 9.74 6.84 -29.49
N ALA A 132 8.55 6.77 -30.09
CA ALA A 132 7.76 7.94 -30.50
C ALA A 132 7.12 8.72 -29.33
N GLY A 133 7.33 8.30 -28.08
CA GLY A 133 6.77 8.92 -26.88
C GLY A 133 5.35 8.46 -26.52
N GLN A 134 4.77 7.54 -27.29
CA GLN A 134 3.46 6.97 -27.00
C GLN A 134 3.51 6.07 -25.76
N LYS A 135 2.51 6.22 -24.88
CA LYS A 135 2.29 5.35 -23.73
C LYS A 135 1.39 4.18 -24.10
N VAL A 136 1.81 2.96 -23.80
CA VAL A 136 1.04 1.73 -24.00
C VAL A 136 1.15 0.83 -22.76
N ASP A 137 0.33 -0.22 -22.68
CA ASP A 137 0.39 -1.22 -21.60
C ASP A 137 0.37 -0.61 -20.19
N CYS A 138 -0.46 0.40 -19.99
CA CYS A 138 -0.55 1.15 -18.74
C CYS A 138 -1.25 0.35 -17.63
N GLN A 139 -0.69 0.42 -16.43
CA GLN A 139 -1.22 -0.09 -15.19
C GLN A 139 -1.42 1.07 -14.23
N SER A 140 -2.56 1.14 -13.56
CA SER A 140 -2.82 2.17 -12.56
C SER A 140 -3.29 1.54 -11.26
N THR A 141 -2.67 1.93 -10.16
CA THR A 141 -3.07 1.50 -8.82
C THR A 141 -3.38 2.71 -7.97
N ARG A 142 -4.57 2.71 -7.38
CA ARG A 142 -4.98 3.72 -6.41
C ARG A 142 -4.74 3.22 -5.00
N ARG A 143 -4.14 4.06 -4.15
CA ARG A 143 -3.98 3.81 -2.72
C ARG A 143 -4.52 4.98 -1.92
N VAL A 144 -5.24 4.64 -0.87
CA VAL A 144 -5.57 5.57 0.21
C VAL A 144 -4.55 5.32 1.31
N ASN A 145 -3.87 6.37 1.77
CA ASN A 145 -3.19 6.27 3.05
C ASN A 145 -4.22 6.55 4.14
N ALA A 146 -4.36 5.58 5.04
CA ALA A 146 -5.19 5.68 6.23
C ALA A 146 -4.41 6.37 7.35
#